data_AF-A0A2N6E5I9-F1
#
_entry.id   AF-A0A2N6E5I9-F1
#
_cell.length_a   1.000
_cell.length_b   1.000
_cell.length_c   1.000
_cell.angle_alpha   90.00
_cell.angle_beta   90.00
_cell.angle_gamma   90.00
#
_symmetry.space_group_name_H-M   'P 1'
#
loop_
_entity.id
_entity.type
_entity.pdbx_description
1 polymer ?
#
loop_
_entity_poly.entity_id
_entity_poly.type
_entity_poly.pdbx_seq_one_letter_code
_entity_poly.pdbx_strand_id
1 'polypeptide(L)'
;MAGLWPKEKPRPTQSEAEVKVYNALAGGLPSGWTAWHSLSVRTDEGSEGEGDFVVAVPDRGFLVLEVKGGLIEQRDGRWFQNGHPMALAPRTQAHSFAKKLVGRLPSLPGMTIPFGILTLFPDTPSSHTPSQDNLRDLVLTERDIPHLGQALAARLDQAFPEGFVVPELPWRQKLHDLWGETWIPRVKLGHKKEINAEERYQLDQHQIEIIDSIAHNQRVCIEGVAGSGKTVMAREGAIRMAAAGKRVQMLCFTDALAQWLAHSLEGTGVQVATVPRFAAELLREQGDLDRLPATPEEWKEISLKAAFDALPLLDERPEVVIVDEAQDLAENEWLLVEELAKEARLWIFYDPAQAFWDDRPLPAWVEQMFS
;
A
#
# COMPACT_ATOMS: atom_id res chain seq x y z
N MET A 1 -15.29 6.85 -0.95
CA MET A 1 -14.11 6.10 -1.40
C MET A 1 -14.46 5.34 -2.68
N ALA A 2 -14.42 6.01 -3.83
CA ALA A 2 -14.65 5.39 -5.14
C ALA A 2 -13.32 5.29 -5.89
N GLY A 3 -13.19 4.34 -6.80
CA GLY A 3 -11.97 4.09 -7.58
C GLY A 3 -11.40 2.67 -7.41
N LEU A 4 -10.34 2.38 -8.16
CA LEU A 4 -9.60 1.12 -8.14
C LEU A 4 -8.48 1.16 -7.11
N TRP A 5 -8.24 0.03 -6.44
CA TRP A 5 -7.23 -0.17 -5.41
C TRP A 5 -6.37 -1.41 -5.71
N PRO A 6 -5.02 -1.32 -5.61
CA PRO A 6 -4.25 -0.10 -5.33
C PRO A 6 -4.47 0.95 -6.42
N LYS A 7 -4.08 2.22 -6.18
CA LYS A 7 -4.39 3.31 -7.15
C LYS A 7 -3.45 3.33 -8.35
N GLU A 8 -2.17 3.04 -8.12
CA GLU A 8 -1.12 3.19 -9.14
C GLU A 8 -0.95 1.94 -9.99
N LYS A 9 -0.80 0.77 -9.34
CA LYS A 9 -0.50 -0.50 -10.01
C LYS A 9 -1.15 -1.68 -9.29
N PRO A 10 -1.41 -2.81 -9.99
CA PRO A 10 -1.92 -4.00 -9.33
C PRO A 10 -0.94 -4.50 -8.27
N ARG A 11 -1.48 -5.19 -7.26
CA ARG A 11 -0.66 -6.01 -6.34
C ARG A 11 0.21 -6.99 -7.14
N PRO A 12 1.40 -7.39 -6.64
CA PRO A 12 2.28 -8.31 -7.34
C PRO A 12 1.53 -9.57 -7.79
N THR A 13 1.52 -9.82 -9.10
CA THR A 13 0.89 -11.00 -9.70
C THR A 13 1.73 -11.46 -10.90
N GLN A 14 1.77 -12.75 -11.16
CA GLN A 14 2.37 -13.33 -12.37
C GLN A 14 1.37 -13.44 -13.52
N SER A 15 0.11 -13.08 -13.28
CA SER A 15 -0.99 -13.20 -14.23
C SER A 15 -1.08 -11.95 -15.10
N GLU A 16 -0.61 -12.03 -16.35
CA GLU A 16 -0.80 -10.97 -17.34
C GLU A 16 -2.29 -10.64 -17.56
N ALA A 17 -3.15 -11.63 -17.42
CA ALA A 17 -4.60 -11.50 -17.51
C ALA A 17 -5.18 -10.60 -16.41
N GLU A 18 -4.73 -10.74 -15.16
CA GLU A 18 -5.11 -9.84 -14.07
C GLU A 18 -4.60 -8.42 -14.32
N VAL A 19 -3.37 -8.25 -14.82
CA VAL A 19 -2.83 -6.94 -15.20
C VAL A 19 -3.69 -6.28 -16.29
N LYS A 20 -4.11 -7.03 -17.31
CA LYS A 20 -5.03 -6.53 -18.35
C LYS A 20 -6.36 -6.05 -17.76
N VAL A 21 -6.96 -6.86 -16.88
CA VAL A 21 -8.23 -6.52 -16.20
C VAL A 21 -8.06 -5.29 -15.31
N TYR A 22 -6.98 -5.22 -14.53
CA TYR A 22 -6.66 -4.07 -13.69
C TYR A 22 -6.60 -2.78 -14.53
N ASN A 23 -5.84 -2.80 -15.63
CA ASN A 23 -5.69 -1.64 -16.50
C ASN A 23 -7.04 -1.22 -17.14
N ALA A 24 -7.87 -2.19 -17.54
CA ALA A 24 -9.20 -1.93 -18.05
C ALA A 24 -10.14 -1.31 -17.00
N LEU A 25 -10.06 -1.74 -15.74
CA LEU A 25 -10.80 -1.13 -14.65
C LEU A 25 -10.27 0.26 -14.30
N ALA A 26 -8.94 0.48 -14.35
CA ALA A 26 -8.33 1.77 -14.03
C ALA A 26 -8.86 2.89 -14.95
N GLY A 27 -9.04 2.60 -16.24
CA GLY A 27 -9.58 3.54 -17.22
C GLY A 27 -11.10 3.52 -17.39
N GLY A 28 -11.79 2.52 -16.82
CA GLY A 28 -13.18 2.20 -17.18
C GLY A 28 -14.15 1.94 -16.03
N LEU A 29 -13.73 2.03 -14.76
CA LEU A 29 -14.61 1.74 -13.62
C LEU A 29 -15.79 2.76 -13.56
N PRO A 30 -17.05 2.30 -13.41
CA PRO A 30 -18.19 3.20 -13.29
C PRO A 30 -18.08 4.16 -12.10
N SER A 31 -18.63 5.36 -12.26
CA SER A 31 -18.62 6.39 -11.21
C SER A 31 -19.30 5.88 -9.92
N GLY A 32 -18.69 6.16 -8.77
CA GLY A 32 -19.17 5.75 -7.46
C GLY A 32 -18.88 4.30 -7.07
N TRP A 33 -18.35 3.48 -7.98
CA TRP A 33 -17.93 2.12 -7.68
C TRP A 33 -16.52 2.09 -7.08
N THR A 34 -16.22 1.03 -6.35
CA THR A 34 -14.91 0.80 -5.75
C THR A 34 -14.44 -0.60 -6.11
N ALA A 35 -13.21 -0.76 -6.59
CA ALA A 35 -12.66 -2.06 -6.93
C ALA A 35 -11.36 -2.30 -6.16
N TRP A 36 -11.14 -3.53 -5.73
CA TRP A 36 -9.96 -3.96 -5.00
C TRP A 36 -9.35 -5.18 -5.70
N HIS A 37 -8.09 -5.07 -6.11
CA HIS A 37 -7.32 -6.16 -6.68
C HIS A 37 -6.66 -7.00 -5.58
N SER A 38 -6.79 -8.31 -5.65
CA SER A 38 -6.19 -9.29 -4.73
C SER A 38 -6.63 -9.01 -3.28
N LEU A 39 -7.90 -9.33 -2.99
CA LEU A 39 -8.48 -9.23 -1.64
C LEU A 39 -8.48 -10.60 -0.98
N SER A 40 -7.77 -10.74 0.13
CA SER A 40 -7.68 -11.98 0.89
C SER A 40 -8.47 -11.89 2.20
N VAL A 41 -9.13 -12.97 2.57
CA VAL A 41 -9.81 -13.11 3.87
C VAL A 41 -9.44 -14.43 4.52
N ARG A 42 -9.31 -14.38 5.85
CA ARG A 42 -9.14 -15.56 6.70
C ARG A 42 -10.36 -15.70 7.61
N THR A 43 -11.01 -16.85 7.65
CA THR A 43 -12.11 -17.08 8.61
C THR A 43 -11.56 -17.31 10.03
N ASP A 44 -12.40 -17.15 11.05
CA ASP A 44 -12.01 -17.41 12.45
C ASP A 44 -11.58 -18.88 12.67
N GLU A 45 -12.09 -19.79 11.82
CA GLU A 45 -11.70 -21.21 11.77
C GLU A 45 -10.36 -21.45 11.05
N GLY A 46 -9.68 -20.39 10.63
CA GLY A 46 -8.37 -20.44 9.97
C GLY A 46 -8.40 -20.75 8.48
N SER A 47 -9.56 -20.75 7.83
CA SER A 47 -9.66 -20.97 6.39
C SER A 47 -9.36 -19.70 5.61
N GLU A 48 -8.39 -19.74 4.72
CA GLU A 48 -8.00 -18.60 3.88
C GLU A 48 -8.62 -18.69 2.49
N GLY A 49 -8.84 -17.53 1.87
CA GLY A 49 -9.25 -17.42 0.48
C GLY A 49 -8.95 -16.03 -0.06
N GLU A 50 -8.66 -15.96 -1.35
CA GLU A 50 -8.37 -14.73 -2.05
C GLU A 50 -9.25 -14.64 -3.30
N GLY A 51 -9.70 -13.43 -3.62
CA GLY A 51 -10.38 -13.13 -4.86
C GLY A 51 -9.55 -12.15 -5.69
N ASP A 52 -9.44 -12.43 -7.00
CA ASP A 52 -8.64 -11.63 -7.93
C ASP A 52 -9.10 -10.16 -7.96
N PHE A 53 -10.42 -9.93 -8.05
CA PHE A 53 -11.00 -8.61 -7.81
C PHE A 53 -12.31 -8.68 -7.03
N VAL A 54 -12.49 -7.72 -6.13
CA VAL A 54 -13.77 -7.43 -5.46
C VAL A 54 -14.21 -6.04 -5.85
N VAL A 55 -15.46 -5.87 -6.28
CA VAL A 55 -16.01 -4.59 -6.73
C VAL A 55 -17.26 -4.25 -5.93
N ALA A 56 -17.22 -3.19 -5.12
CA ALA A 56 -18.39 -2.63 -4.47
C ALA A 56 -19.25 -1.85 -5.47
N VAL A 57 -20.50 -2.28 -5.58
CA VAL A 57 -21.56 -1.64 -6.35
C VAL A 57 -22.57 -1.08 -5.34
N PRO A 58 -22.61 0.25 -5.11
CA PRO A 58 -23.30 0.84 -3.95
C PRO A 58 -24.72 0.34 -3.71
N ASP A 59 -25.53 0.25 -4.77
CA ASP A 59 -26.94 -0.12 -4.68
C ASP A 59 -27.21 -1.62 -4.94
N ARG A 60 -26.15 -2.44 -5.08
CA ARG A 60 -26.27 -3.88 -5.36
C ARG A 60 -25.57 -4.78 -4.35
N GLY A 61 -24.50 -4.31 -3.70
CA GLY A 61 -23.61 -5.14 -2.87
C GLY A 61 -22.23 -5.25 -3.50
N PHE A 62 -21.62 -6.43 -3.53
CA PHE A 62 -20.30 -6.60 -4.14
C PHE A 62 -20.24 -7.68 -5.24
N LEU A 63 -19.42 -7.44 -6.25
CA LEU A 63 -19.07 -8.42 -7.28
C LEU A 63 -17.71 -9.04 -6.96
N VAL A 64 -17.59 -10.35 -7.15
CA VAL A 64 -16.30 -11.02 -7.27
C VAL A 64 -16.02 -11.28 -8.75
N LEU A 65 -14.89 -10.80 -9.24
CA LEU A 65 -14.42 -11.06 -10.60
C LEU A 65 -13.32 -12.12 -10.52
N GLU A 66 -13.59 -13.29 -11.10
CA GLU A 66 -12.61 -14.37 -11.26
C GLU A 66 -11.92 -14.22 -12.61
N VAL A 67 -10.60 -14.08 -12.65
CA VAL A 67 -9.83 -13.90 -13.87
C VAL A 67 -9.08 -15.17 -14.21
N LYS A 68 -9.20 -15.64 -15.46
CA LYS A 68 -8.37 -16.74 -15.99
C LYS A 68 -7.76 -16.35 -17.32
N GLY A 69 -6.43 -16.30 -17.35
CA GLY A 69 -5.66 -16.04 -18.56
C GLY A 69 -5.54 -17.25 -19.49
N GLY A 70 -5.11 -16.99 -20.71
CA GLY A 70 -5.00 -17.99 -21.77
C GLY A 70 -6.35 -18.42 -22.36
N LEU A 71 -6.30 -19.52 -23.12
CA LEU A 71 -7.47 -20.09 -23.78
C LEU A 71 -8.24 -20.98 -22.79
N ILE A 72 -9.45 -20.59 -22.44
CA ILE A 72 -10.35 -21.37 -21.59
C ILE A 72 -11.38 -22.08 -22.46
N GLU A 73 -11.48 -23.38 -22.27
CA GLU A 73 -12.46 -24.21 -22.97
C GLU A 73 -13.20 -25.11 -21.98
N GLN A 74 -14.46 -25.40 -22.29
CA GLN A 74 -15.24 -26.41 -21.58
C GLN A 74 -15.61 -27.52 -22.57
N ARG A 75 -15.18 -28.75 -22.30
CA ARG A 75 -15.47 -29.93 -23.11
C ARG A 75 -15.99 -31.04 -22.21
N ASP A 76 -17.16 -31.58 -22.55
CA ASP A 76 -17.81 -32.67 -21.80
C ASP A 76 -17.94 -32.38 -20.30
N GLY A 77 -18.39 -31.15 -19.98
CA GLY A 77 -18.56 -30.67 -18.60
C GLY A 77 -17.25 -30.38 -17.84
N ARG A 78 -16.08 -30.64 -18.42
CA ARG A 78 -14.76 -30.39 -17.83
C ARG A 78 -14.14 -29.12 -18.37
N TRP A 79 -13.48 -28.38 -17.49
CA TRP A 79 -12.78 -27.15 -17.84
C TRP A 79 -11.32 -27.43 -18.18
N PHE A 80 -10.81 -26.75 -19.19
CA PHE A 80 -9.41 -26.78 -19.58
C PHE A 80 -8.88 -25.36 -19.77
N GLN A 81 -7.62 -25.16 -19.42
CA GLN A 81 -6.86 -23.94 -19.64
C GLN A 81 -5.66 -24.30 -20.52
N ASN A 82 -5.56 -23.68 -21.69
CA ASN A 82 -4.54 -23.98 -22.71
C ASN A 82 -4.46 -25.49 -23.04
N GLY A 83 -5.62 -26.17 -23.10
CA GLY A 83 -5.71 -27.61 -23.36
C GLY A 83 -5.40 -28.52 -22.17
N HIS A 84 -5.03 -27.98 -21.02
CA HIS A 84 -4.78 -28.74 -19.80
C HIS A 84 -6.00 -28.75 -18.88
N PRO A 85 -6.41 -29.90 -18.31
CA PRO A 85 -7.59 -29.97 -17.47
C PRO A 85 -7.41 -29.15 -16.18
N MET A 86 -8.43 -28.39 -15.82
CA MET A 86 -8.50 -27.63 -14.57
C MET A 86 -9.03 -28.51 -13.44
N ALA A 87 -8.43 -28.42 -12.26
CA ALA A 87 -8.87 -29.16 -11.07
C ALA A 87 -10.23 -28.69 -10.53
N LEU A 88 -10.51 -27.39 -10.67
CA LEU A 88 -11.77 -26.76 -10.27
C LEU A 88 -12.29 -25.90 -11.40
N ALA A 89 -13.62 -25.81 -11.51
CA ALA A 89 -14.24 -24.85 -12.41
C ALA A 89 -13.90 -23.41 -11.94
N PRO A 90 -13.62 -22.47 -12.85
CA PRO A 90 -13.23 -21.11 -12.48
C PRO A 90 -14.15 -20.48 -11.43
N ARG A 91 -15.46 -20.58 -11.65
CA ARG A 91 -16.47 -19.95 -10.80
C ARG A 91 -16.60 -20.56 -9.39
N THR A 92 -16.11 -21.79 -9.19
CA THR A 92 -16.14 -22.45 -7.88
C THR A 92 -15.23 -21.75 -6.88
N GLN A 93 -14.08 -21.22 -7.34
CA GLN A 93 -13.11 -20.51 -6.50
C GLN A 93 -13.72 -19.20 -5.98
N ALA A 94 -14.17 -18.33 -6.89
CA ALA A 94 -14.88 -17.10 -6.53
C ALA A 94 -16.10 -17.33 -5.62
N HIS A 95 -16.88 -18.40 -5.82
CA HIS A 95 -18.03 -18.68 -4.97
C HIS A 95 -17.65 -19.09 -3.55
N SER A 96 -16.58 -19.87 -3.39
CA SER A 96 -16.02 -20.21 -2.08
C SER A 96 -15.53 -18.95 -1.37
N PHE A 97 -14.76 -18.12 -2.07
CA PHE A 97 -14.25 -16.86 -1.54
C PHE A 97 -15.37 -15.89 -1.14
N ALA A 98 -16.36 -15.67 -2.01
CA ALA A 98 -17.48 -14.76 -1.73
C ALA A 98 -18.25 -15.15 -0.45
N LYS A 99 -18.48 -16.45 -0.24
CA LYS A 99 -19.11 -16.95 0.99
C LYS A 99 -18.31 -16.65 2.24
N LYS A 100 -16.98 -16.83 2.20
CA LYS A 100 -16.09 -16.46 3.31
C LYS A 100 -16.11 -14.95 3.56
N LEU A 101 -16.09 -14.15 2.49
CA LEU A 101 -16.10 -12.70 2.58
C LEU A 101 -17.40 -12.17 3.19
N VAL A 102 -18.57 -12.68 2.78
CA VAL A 102 -19.86 -12.32 3.41
C VAL A 102 -19.82 -12.54 4.92
N GLY A 103 -19.22 -13.64 5.39
CA GLY A 103 -19.08 -13.92 6.83
C GLY A 103 -18.21 -12.93 7.60
N ARG A 104 -17.37 -12.14 6.92
CA ARG A 104 -16.52 -11.10 7.53
C ARG A 104 -17.13 -9.69 7.46
N LEU A 105 -18.22 -9.52 6.71
CA LEU A 105 -18.91 -8.24 6.55
C LEU A 105 -19.96 -8.03 7.65
N PRO A 106 -20.28 -6.77 8.00
CA PRO A 106 -21.35 -6.49 8.94
C PRO A 106 -22.69 -6.98 8.36
N SER A 107 -23.54 -7.53 9.22
CA SER A 107 -24.85 -8.08 8.85
C SER A 107 -25.92 -7.69 9.87
N LEU A 108 -27.18 -7.72 9.45
CA LEU A 108 -28.34 -7.63 10.33
C LEU A 108 -28.97 -9.02 10.47
N PRO A 109 -29.76 -9.30 11.53
CA PRO A 109 -30.47 -10.56 11.65
C PRO A 109 -31.31 -10.86 10.39
N GLY A 110 -30.97 -11.95 9.69
CA GLY A 110 -31.66 -12.36 8.45
C GLY A 110 -31.28 -11.58 7.19
N MET A 111 -30.31 -10.65 7.25
CA MET A 111 -29.86 -9.88 6.08
C MET A 111 -28.33 -9.88 5.98
N THR A 112 -27.82 -10.31 4.84
CA THR A 112 -26.40 -10.24 4.49
C THR A 112 -26.18 -9.28 3.34
N ILE A 113 -24.94 -8.85 3.13
CA ILE A 113 -24.58 -8.07 1.95
C ILE A 113 -24.72 -8.97 0.72
N PRO A 114 -25.54 -8.61 -0.28
CA PRO A 114 -25.67 -9.39 -1.50
C PRO A 114 -24.36 -9.42 -2.28
N PHE A 115 -24.12 -10.52 -2.99
CA PHE A 115 -22.98 -10.64 -3.87
C PHE A 115 -23.32 -11.28 -5.20
N GLY A 116 -22.56 -10.89 -6.21
CA GLY A 116 -22.57 -11.51 -7.54
C GLY A 116 -21.19 -12.00 -7.94
N ILE A 117 -21.14 -12.87 -8.95
CA ILE A 117 -19.88 -13.43 -9.46
C ILE A 117 -19.88 -13.37 -10.97
N LEU A 118 -18.82 -12.78 -11.53
CA LEU A 118 -18.54 -12.77 -12.96
C LEU A 118 -17.17 -13.42 -13.21
N THR A 119 -17.05 -14.13 -14.32
CA THR A 119 -15.79 -14.76 -14.73
C THR A 119 -15.26 -14.06 -15.98
N LEU A 120 -13.98 -13.70 -15.97
CA LEU A 120 -13.32 -12.95 -17.03
C LEU A 120 -12.25 -13.84 -17.68
N PHE A 121 -12.36 -13.99 -19.00
CA PHE A 121 -11.38 -14.68 -19.84
C PHE A 121 -10.77 -13.66 -20.81
N PRO A 122 -9.86 -12.78 -20.35
CA PRO A 122 -9.34 -11.66 -21.14
C PRO A 122 -8.56 -12.08 -22.38
N ASP A 123 -8.08 -13.32 -22.46
CA ASP A 123 -7.33 -13.85 -23.60
C ASP A 123 -8.12 -14.86 -24.44
N THR A 124 -9.38 -15.15 -24.07
CA THR A 124 -10.23 -16.11 -24.77
C THR A 124 -11.20 -15.39 -25.69
N PRO A 125 -11.24 -15.72 -27.00
CA PRO A 125 -12.18 -15.11 -27.92
C PRO A 125 -13.64 -15.44 -27.59
N SER A 126 -14.55 -14.51 -27.89
CA SER A 126 -15.98 -14.68 -27.56
C SER A 126 -16.68 -15.88 -28.23
N SER A 127 -16.11 -16.42 -29.32
CA SER A 127 -16.56 -17.64 -29.99
C SER A 127 -16.36 -18.91 -29.16
N HIS A 128 -15.55 -18.85 -28.10
CA HIS A 128 -15.23 -19.97 -27.20
C HIS A 128 -15.95 -19.90 -25.85
N THR A 129 -16.91 -18.99 -25.68
CA THR A 129 -17.68 -18.92 -24.43
C THR A 129 -18.60 -20.13 -24.25
N PRO A 130 -18.85 -20.56 -22.99
CA PRO A 130 -19.86 -21.58 -22.73
C PRO A 130 -21.21 -21.14 -23.28
N SER A 131 -21.81 -21.96 -24.14
CA SER A 131 -23.16 -21.73 -24.68
C SER A 131 -24.27 -22.21 -23.74
N GLN A 132 -23.91 -22.69 -22.53
CA GLN A 132 -24.86 -23.20 -21.55
C GLN A 132 -25.58 -22.04 -20.86
N ASP A 133 -26.87 -21.89 -21.18
CA ASP A 133 -27.91 -21.11 -20.49
C ASP A 133 -27.36 -19.86 -19.75
N ASN A 134 -27.32 -19.91 -18.42
CA ASN A 134 -26.96 -18.77 -17.57
C ASN A 134 -25.46 -18.46 -17.50
N LEU A 135 -24.56 -19.34 -17.96
CA LEU A 135 -23.12 -19.09 -17.88
C LEU A 135 -22.67 -18.03 -18.90
N ARG A 136 -23.37 -17.92 -20.04
CA ARG A 136 -23.02 -16.96 -21.09
C ARG A 136 -23.08 -15.52 -20.60
N ASP A 137 -24.10 -15.18 -19.83
CA ASP A 137 -24.32 -13.82 -19.33
C ASP A 137 -23.42 -13.49 -18.13
N LEU A 138 -22.75 -14.50 -17.58
CA LEU A 138 -21.91 -14.40 -16.39
C LEU A 138 -20.42 -14.52 -16.73
N VAL A 139 -20.11 -14.64 -18.03
CA VAL A 139 -18.75 -14.68 -18.57
C VAL A 139 -18.49 -13.45 -19.45
N LEU A 140 -17.33 -12.85 -19.23
CA LEU A 140 -16.75 -11.76 -20.02
C LEU A 140 -15.51 -12.30 -20.72
N THR A 141 -15.25 -11.81 -21.93
CA THR A 141 -14.15 -12.29 -22.78
C THR A 141 -13.26 -11.14 -23.24
N GLU A 142 -12.24 -11.45 -24.04
CA GLU A 142 -11.35 -10.46 -24.67
C GLU A 142 -12.09 -9.25 -25.25
N ARG A 143 -13.22 -9.45 -25.93
CA ARG A 143 -14.01 -8.36 -26.54
C ARG A 143 -14.57 -7.35 -25.54
N ASP A 144 -14.79 -7.77 -24.29
CA ASP A 144 -15.42 -6.96 -23.26
C ASP A 144 -14.38 -6.08 -22.54
N ILE A 145 -13.08 -6.45 -22.59
CA ILE A 145 -12.00 -5.78 -21.85
C ILE A 145 -11.85 -4.29 -22.19
N PRO A 146 -11.89 -3.84 -23.46
CA PRO A 146 -11.77 -2.42 -23.78
C PRO A 146 -12.89 -1.53 -23.19
N HIS A 147 -14.02 -2.12 -22.83
CA HIS A 147 -15.19 -1.43 -22.27
C HIS A 147 -15.68 -2.08 -20.97
N LEU A 148 -14.74 -2.60 -20.18
CA LEU A 148 -15.03 -3.53 -19.09
C LEU A 148 -16.06 -2.98 -18.09
N GLY A 149 -15.97 -1.73 -17.66
CA GLY A 149 -16.94 -1.18 -16.72
C GLY A 149 -18.38 -1.13 -17.25
N GLN A 150 -18.56 -0.82 -18.54
CA GLN A 150 -19.88 -0.87 -19.18
C GLN A 150 -20.38 -2.32 -19.28
N ALA A 151 -19.48 -3.25 -19.62
CA ALA A 151 -19.79 -4.67 -19.73
C ALA A 151 -20.16 -5.29 -18.37
N LEU A 152 -19.54 -4.85 -17.28
CA LEU A 152 -19.89 -5.20 -15.90
C LEU A 152 -21.27 -4.65 -15.51
N ALA A 153 -21.50 -3.36 -15.76
CA ALA A 153 -22.78 -2.71 -15.46
C ALA A 153 -23.96 -3.39 -16.18
N ALA A 154 -23.77 -3.78 -17.45
CA ALA A 154 -24.78 -4.46 -18.25
C ALA A 154 -25.15 -5.87 -17.75
N ARG A 155 -24.32 -6.48 -16.88
CA ARG A 155 -24.52 -7.85 -16.37
C ARG A 155 -24.96 -7.90 -14.91
N LEU A 156 -25.19 -6.75 -14.27
CA LEU A 156 -25.57 -6.70 -12.86
C LEU A 156 -26.87 -7.44 -12.56
N ASP A 157 -27.87 -7.33 -13.42
CA ASP A 157 -29.17 -7.98 -13.22
C ASP A 157 -29.05 -9.50 -13.23
N GLN A 158 -28.14 -10.06 -14.03
CA GLN A 158 -27.89 -11.50 -14.07
C GLN A 158 -26.95 -11.95 -12.96
N ALA A 159 -26.01 -11.09 -12.55
CA ALA A 159 -24.98 -11.44 -11.57
C ALA A 159 -25.50 -11.48 -10.13
N PHE A 160 -26.49 -10.66 -9.80
CA PHE A 160 -27.06 -10.57 -8.46
C PHE A 160 -28.40 -11.31 -8.35
N PRO A 161 -28.80 -11.77 -7.15
CA PRO A 161 -30.13 -12.33 -6.94
C PRO A 161 -31.24 -11.31 -7.27
N GLU A 162 -32.49 -11.73 -7.46
CA GLU A 162 -33.62 -10.79 -7.56
C GLU A 162 -34.17 -10.41 -6.17
N GLY A 163 -34.71 -9.19 -6.04
CA GLY A 163 -35.49 -8.78 -4.85
C GLY A 163 -34.70 -8.63 -3.55
N PHE A 164 -33.37 -8.54 -3.61
CA PHE A 164 -32.55 -8.31 -2.41
C PHE A 164 -32.61 -6.85 -1.95
N VAL A 165 -32.27 -6.66 -0.68
CA VAL A 165 -32.09 -5.34 -0.07
C VAL A 165 -30.66 -5.26 0.43
N VAL A 166 -29.94 -4.21 0.03
CA VAL A 166 -28.61 -3.91 0.57
C VAL A 166 -28.81 -3.27 1.95
N PRO A 167 -28.29 -3.86 3.05
CA PRO A 167 -28.38 -3.23 4.36
C PRO A 167 -27.65 -1.88 4.40
N GLU A 168 -28.24 -0.88 5.08
CA GLU A 168 -27.58 0.39 5.38
C GLU A 168 -26.51 0.21 6.47
N LEU A 169 -25.40 -0.41 6.11
CA LEU A 169 -24.25 -0.68 6.97
C LEU A 169 -22.97 -0.16 6.30
N PRO A 170 -21.90 0.12 7.06
CA PRO A 170 -20.61 0.57 6.51
C PRO A 170 -19.81 -0.59 5.86
N TRP A 171 -20.47 -1.48 5.11
CA TRP A 171 -19.85 -2.68 4.53
C TRP A 171 -18.77 -2.36 3.49
N ARG A 172 -18.92 -1.25 2.74
CA ARG A 172 -17.88 -0.79 1.79
C ARG A 172 -16.60 -0.37 2.51
N GLN A 173 -16.73 0.31 3.65
CA GLN A 173 -15.59 0.66 4.48
C GLN A 173 -14.96 -0.63 5.02
N LYS A 174 -15.77 -1.57 5.52
CA LYS A 174 -15.25 -2.86 6.00
C LYS A 174 -14.52 -3.66 4.91
N LEU A 175 -14.98 -3.63 3.67
CA LEU A 175 -14.26 -4.23 2.54
C LEU A 175 -12.89 -3.58 2.33
N HIS A 176 -12.82 -2.25 2.39
CA HIS A 176 -11.56 -1.54 2.29
C HIS A 176 -10.62 -1.89 3.45
N ASP A 177 -11.15 -1.91 4.68
CA ASP A 177 -10.38 -2.29 5.87
C ASP A 177 -9.86 -3.72 5.73
N LEU A 178 -10.67 -4.68 5.25
CA LEU A 178 -10.23 -6.06 5.04
C LEU A 178 -9.18 -6.18 3.90
N TRP A 179 -9.33 -5.41 2.83
CA TRP A 179 -8.38 -5.42 1.71
C TRP A 179 -7.03 -4.84 2.12
N GLY A 180 -7.06 -3.72 2.83
CA GLY A 180 -5.90 -2.92 3.13
C GLY A 180 -5.92 -2.47 4.58
N GLU A 181 -5.94 -3.43 5.51
CA GLU A 181 -5.31 -3.21 6.81
C GLU A 181 -3.89 -2.78 6.46
N THR A 182 -3.64 -1.48 6.51
CA THR A 182 -2.28 -0.95 6.47
C THR A 182 -1.71 -1.34 7.82
N TRP A 183 -1.29 -2.60 7.95
CA TRP A 183 -0.65 -3.09 9.14
C TRP A 183 0.78 -2.59 9.14
N ILE A 184 0.97 -1.48 9.83
CA ILE A 184 2.29 -0.94 10.11
C ILE A 184 2.68 -1.52 11.47
N PRO A 185 3.65 -2.45 11.53
CA PRO A 185 4.07 -3.01 12.81
C PRO A 185 4.56 -1.89 13.72
N ARG A 186 3.86 -1.67 14.84
CA ARG A 186 4.34 -0.80 15.91
C ARG A 186 5.30 -1.59 16.77
N VAL A 187 6.59 -1.31 16.61
CA VAL A 187 7.61 -1.91 17.46
C VAL A 187 7.93 -0.91 18.57
N LYS A 188 7.59 -1.26 19.81
CA LYS A 188 8.02 -0.50 20.99
C LYS A 188 9.35 -1.02 21.47
N LEU A 189 10.41 -0.22 21.40
CA LEU A 189 11.69 -0.62 21.99
C LEU A 189 11.74 -0.34 23.48
N GLY A 190 11.98 -1.39 24.26
CA GLY A 190 12.29 -1.30 25.68
C GLY A 190 13.66 -1.89 26.00
N HIS A 191 14.54 -1.07 26.57
CA HIS A 191 15.39 -1.31 27.75
C HIS A 191 16.59 -0.36 27.75
N LYS A 192 16.81 0.30 28.89
CA LYS A 192 18.01 1.06 29.20
C LYS A 192 19.04 0.08 29.76
N LYS A 193 19.95 -0.44 28.93
CA LYS A 193 21.19 -1.03 29.44
C LYS A 193 22.21 0.10 29.60
N GLU A 194 22.85 0.21 30.76
CA GLU A 194 24.07 1.01 30.91
C GLU A 194 25.17 0.32 30.09
N ILE A 195 25.18 0.63 28.80
CA ILE A 195 26.14 0.09 27.84
C ILE A 195 27.36 1.01 27.87
N ASN A 196 28.53 0.43 28.12
CA ASN A 196 29.82 1.12 28.06
C ASN A 196 29.94 1.85 26.70
N ALA A 197 30.61 3.01 26.66
CA ALA A 197 30.67 3.85 25.46
C ALA A 197 31.11 3.11 24.18
N GLU A 198 31.90 2.05 24.32
CA GLU A 198 32.40 1.20 23.24
C GLU A 198 31.37 0.18 22.69
N GLU A 199 30.41 -0.25 23.51
CA GLU A 199 29.38 -1.23 23.14
C GLU A 199 28.12 -0.58 22.52
N ARG A 200 28.05 0.76 22.48
CA ARG A 200 26.89 1.53 21.96
C ARG A 200 26.56 1.25 20.48
N TYR A 201 27.45 0.59 19.76
CA TYR A 201 27.34 0.37 18.31
C TYR A 201 26.95 -1.06 17.93
N GLN A 202 26.90 -2.01 18.88
CA GLN A 202 26.41 -3.34 18.56
C GLN A 202 24.90 -3.39 18.77
N LEU A 203 24.18 -3.66 17.68
CA LEU A 203 22.76 -3.97 17.76
C LEU A 203 22.57 -5.24 18.57
N ASP A 204 21.61 -5.22 19.49
CA ASP A 204 21.21 -6.47 20.13
C ASP A 204 20.46 -7.37 19.13
N GLN A 205 20.38 -8.66 19.46
CA GLN A 205 19.71 -9.65 18.61
C GLN A 205 18.25 -9.28 18.32
N HIS A 206 17.58 -8.60 19.25
CA HIS A 206 16.18 -8.19 19.10
C HIS A 206 16.03 -7.04 18.10
N GLN A 207 16.91 -6.05 18.13
CA GLN A 207 16.96 -4.95 17.17
C GLN A 207 17.28 -5.45 15.76
N ILE A 208 18.16 -6.45 15.63
CA ILE A 208 18.44 -7.11 14.33
C ILE A 208 17.17 -7.79 13.80
N GLU A 209 16.48 -8.57 14.63
CA GLU A 209 15.22 -9.24 14.26
C GLU A 209 14.14 -8.23 13.84
N ILE A 210 14.06 -7.09 14.53
CA ILE A 210 13.16 -6.00 14.16
C ILE A 210 13.50 -5.48 12.76
N ILE A 211 14.76 -5.14 12.50
CA ILE A 211 15.20 -4.64 11.19
C ILE A 211 14.89 -5.67 10.07
N ASP A 212 15.15 -6.95 10.33
CA ASP A 212 14.83 -8.03 9.38
C ASP A 212 13.32 -8.11 9.09
N SER A 213 12.50 -7.99 10.13
CA SER A 213 11.03 -8.06 10.00
C SER A 213 10.44 -6.88 9.24
N ILE A 214 11.06 -5.69 9.32
CA ILE A 214 10.55 -4.48 8.69
C ILE A 214 11.11 -4.22 7.29
N ALA A 215 12.18 -4.92 6.89
CA ALA A 215 12.89 -4.67 5.64
C ALA A 215 12.03 -4.73 4.36
N HIS A 216 10.92 -5.48 4.39
CA HIS A 216 10.00 -5.62 3.26
C HIS A 216 8.84 -4.61 3.29
N ASN A 217 8.62 -3.92 4.41
CA ASN A 217 7.48 -3.03 4.60
C ASN A 217 7.71 -1.66 3.95
N GLN A 218 6.71 -1.17 3.19
CA GLN A 218 6.79 0.15 2.55
C GLN A 218 6.69 1.30 3.54
N ARG A 219 5.90 1.15 4.61
CA ARG A 219 5.77 2.17 5.66
C ARG A 219 5.97 1.53 7.02
N VAL A 220 6.84 2.12 7.84
CA VAL A 220 7.21 1.60 9.16
C VAL A 220 7.31 2.77 10.12
N CYS A 221 6.78 2.60 11.33
CA CYS A 221 6.96 3.57 12.40
C CYS A 221 7.45 2.85 13.67
N ILE A 222 8.58 3.31 14.20
CA ILE A 222 9.24 2.74 15.36
C ILE A 222 9.21 3.77 16.50
N GLU A 223 8.46 3.43 17.54
CA GLU A 223 8.39 4.18 18.79
C GLU A 223 9.38 3.57 19.78
N GLY A 224 10.22 4.38 20.42
CA GLY A 224 11.12 3.85 21.44
C GLY A 224 11.51 4.90 22.45
N VAL A 225 11.95 4.47 23.63
CA VAL A 225 12.37 5.36 24.72
C VAL A 225 13.82 5.85 24.58
N ALA A 226 14.22 6.81 25.41
CA ALA A 226 15.58 7.33 25.42
C ALA A 226 16.63 6.25 25.64
N GLY A 227 17.65 6.23 24.77
CA GLY A 227 18.73 5.25 24.79
C GLY A 227 18.36 3.86 24.27
N SER A 228 17.21 3.68 23.61
CA SER A 228 16.79 2.38 23.05
C SER A 228 17.46 1.99 21.73
N GLY A 229 18.40 2.80 21.22
CA GLY A 229 19.14 2.52 19.98
C GLY A 229 18.38 2.81 18.68
N LYS A 230 17.29 3.61 18.70
CA LYS A 230 16.52 4.01 17.49
C LYS A 230 17.41 4.50 16.35
N THR A 231 18.28 5.47 16.64
CA THR A 231 19.22 6.03 15.66
C THR A 231 20.16 4.97 15.08
N VAL A 232 20.64 4.03 15.91
CA VAL A 232 21.52 2.94 15.46
C VAL A 232 20.76 1.99 14.53
N MET A 233 19.49 1.71 14.83
CA MET A 233 18.64 0.91 13.95
C MET A 233 18.27 1.62 12.65
N ALA A 234 17.94 2.92 12.71
CA ALA A 234 17.64 3.73 11.54
C ALA A 234 18.85 3.75 10.59
N ARG A 235 20.04 3.92 11.16
CA ARG A 235 21.33 3.82 10.46
C ARG A 235 21.54 2.44 9.83
N GLU A 236 21.39 1.36 10.59
CA GLU A 236 21.58 0.00 10.07
C GLU A 236 20.56 -0.34 8.97
N GLY A 237 19.30 0.06 9.17
CA GLY A 237 18.27 -0.02 8.15
C GLY A 237 18.66 0.67 6.86
N ALA A 238 19.21 1.89 6.96
CA ALA A 238 19.72 2.63 5.81
C ALA A 238 20.84 1.87 5.08
N ILE A 239 21.81 1.32 5.83
CA ILE A 239 22.93 0.53 5.28
C ILE A 239 22.41 -0.66 4.48
N ARG A 240 21.47 -1.43 5.04
CA ARG A 240 20.93 -2.63 4.38
C ARG A 240 20.15 -2.28 3.12
N MET A 241 19.37 -1.21 3.16
CA MET A 241 18.64 -0.73 1.98
C MET A 241 19.58 -0.24 0.87
N ALA A 242 20.64 0.48 1.23
CA ALA A 242 21.66 0.90 0.28
C ALA A 242 22.45 -0.30 -0.29
N ALA A 243 22.79 -1.28 0.55
CA ALA A 243 23.43 -2.53 0.11
C ALA A 243 22.53 -3.35 -0.83
N ALA A 244 21.21 -3.23 -0.72
CA ALA A 244 20.24 -3.79 -1.67
C ALA A 244 20.09 -2.95 -2.96
N GLY A 245 20.95 -1.95 -3.17
CA GLY A 245 21.00 -1.12 -4.37
C GLY A 245 19.95 -0.01 -4.43
N LYS A 246 19.32 0.34 -3.29
CA LYS A 246 18.32 1.41 -3.23
C LYS A 246 18.96 2.78 -3.04
N ARG A 247 18.36 3.81 -3.63
CA ARG A 247 18.66 5.22 -3.30
C ARG A 247 18.01 5.57 -1.97
N VAL A 248 18.83 5.80 -0.93
CA VAL A 248 18.36 6.03 0.43
C VAL A 248 18.66 7.46 0.86
N GLN A 249 17.61 8.18 1.28
CA GLN A 249 17.71 9.47 1.96
C GLN A 249 17.38 9.29 3.45
N MET A 250 18.34 9.61 4.31
CA MET A 250 18.15 9.68 5.75
C MET A 250 18.00 11.15 6.17
N LEU A 251 16.92 11.45 6.89
CA LEU A 251 16.55 12.76 7.38
C LEU A 251 16.50 12.74 8.89
N CYS A 252 16.90 13.83 9.53
CA CYS A 252 16.79 13.99 10.98
C CYS A 252 16.54 15.44 11.39
N PHE A 253 16.28 15.65 12.67
CA PHE A 253 15.98 16.98 13.20
C PHE A 253 17.21 17.89 13.37
N THR A 254 18.32 17.39 13.93
CA THR A 254 19.46 18.25 14.32
C THR A 254 20.68 18.11 13.42
N ASP A 255 21.40 19.22 13.20
CA ASP A 255 22.65 19.23 12.41
C ASP A 255 23.74 18.36 13.05
N ALA A 256 23.78 18.28 14.38
CA ALA A 256 24.73 17.43 15.09
C ALA A 256 24.48 15.94 14.82
N LEU A 257 23.22 15.52 14.81
CA LEU A 257 22.83 14.16 14.46
C LEU A 257 23.12 13.87 12.98
N ALA A 258 22.79 14.80 12.07
CA ALA A 258 23.08 14.67 10.65
C ALA A 258 24.58 14.49 10.39
N GLN A 259 25.43 15.28 11.06
CA GLN A 259 26.88 15.18 10.93
C GLN A 259 27.41 13.83 11.43
N TRP A 260 26.93 13.36 12.58
CA TRP A 260 27.32 12.05 13.11
C TRP A 260 26.86 10.91 12.19
N LEU A 261 25.61 10.95 11.71
CA LEU A 261 25.05 9.96 10.79
C LEU A 261 25.85 9.92 9.49
N ALA A 262 26.10 11.08 8.87
CA ALA A 262 26.88 11.21 7.65
C ALA A 262 28.28 10.60 7.78
N HIS A 263 28.98 10.87 8.89
CA HIS A 263 30.28 10.26 9.16
C HIS A 263 30.17 8.74 9.34
N SER A 264 29.16 8.28 10.06
CA SER A 264 28.96 6.85 10.34
C SER A 264 28.49 6.02 9.12
N LEU A 265 28.01 6.69 8.07
CA LEU A 265 27.47 6.13 6.83
C LEU A 265 28.38 6.40 5.63
N GLU A 266 29.58 6.91 5.86
CA GLU A 266 30.55 7.20 4.80
C GLU A 266 30.84 5.93 3.97
N GLY A 267 30.83 6.08 2.64
CA GLY A 267 31.06 4.97 1.71
C GLY A 267 29.87 4.02 1.48
N THR A 268 28.73 4.21 2.16
CA THR A 268 27.55 3.34 2.00
C THR A 268 26.62 3.75 0.85
N GLY A 269 26.72 5.01 0.39
CA GLY A 269 25.81 5.58 -0.61
C GLY A 269 24.51 6.16 -0.05
N VAL A 270 24.31 6.12 1.27
CA VAL A 270 23.19 6.80 1.95
C VAL A 270 23.43 8.30 1.99
N GLN A 271 22.44 9.09 1.54
CA GLN A 271 22.45 10.55 1.70
C GLN A 271 21.86 10.92 3.06
N VAL A 272 22.47 11.89 3.74
CA VAL A 272 22.07 12.29 5.10
C VAL A 272 21.97 13.81 5.17
N ALA A 273 20.86 14.32 5.68
CA ALA A 273 20.68 15.76 5.91
C ALA A 273 19.66 16.01 7.02
N THR A 274 19.66 17.23 7.58
CA THR A 274 18.45 17.71 8.26
C THR A 274 17.38 18.05 7.23
N VAL A 275 16.10 17.98 7.60
CA VAL A 275 15.00 18.29 6.66
C VAL A 275 15.17 19.68 6.03
N PRO A 276 15.49 20.76 6.79
CA PRO A 276 15.69 22.08 6.18
C PRO A 276 16.94 22.13 5.29
N ARG A 277 18.04 21.44 5.62
CA ARG A 277 19.23 21.44 4.73
C ARG A 277 18.95 20.70 3.43
N PHE A 278 18.23 19.59 3.49
CA PHE A 278 17.78 18.88 2.30
C PHE A 278 16.88 19.77 1.43
N ALA A 279 15.93 20.50 2.03
CA ALA A 279 15.10 21.46 1.32
C ALA A 279 15.94 22.54 0.60
N ALA A 280 16.95 23.07 1.27
CA ALA A 280 17.86 24.06 0.69
C ALA A 280 18.69 23.48 -0.46
N GLU A 281 19.12 22.23 -0.36
CA GLU A 281 19.84 21.52 -1.43
C GLU A 281 18.97 21.38 -2.68
N LEU A 282 17.73 20.91 -2.52
CA LEU A 282 16.76 20.78 -3.60
C LEU A 282 16.50 22.11 -4.33
N LEU A 283 16.22 23.18 -3.57
CA LEU A 283 15.99 24.51 -4.15
C LEU A 283 17.23 25.04 -4.88
N ARG A 284 18.42 24.77 -4.35
CA ARG A 284 19.68 25.20 -5.00
C ARG A 284 19.92 24.44 -6.30
N GLU A 285 19.59 23.16 -6.37
CA GLU A 285 19.70 22.36 -7.60
C GLU A 285 18.79 22.86 -8.72
N GLN A 286 17.62 23.41 -8.37
CA GLN A 286 16.71 24.07 -9.32
C GLN A 286 17.13 25.51 -9.69
N GLY A 287 18.10 26.08 -8.96
CA GLY A 287 18.51 27.48 -9.13
C GLY A 287 17.60 28.49 -8.42
N ASP A 288 16.72 28.02 -7.53
CA ASP A 288 15.77 28.85 -6.77
C ASP A 288 16.33 29.32 -5.41
N LEU A 289 17.60 29.01 -5.12
CA LEU A 289 18.27 29.43 -3.89
C LEU A 289 19.75 29.81 -4.12
N ASP A 290 20.01 31.12 -4.17
CA ASP A 290 21.36 31.68 -4.37
C ASP A 290 22.23 31.68 -3.11
N ARG A 291 21.62 31.72 -1.93
CA ARG A 291 22.31 31.72 -0.63
C ARG A 291 21.55 30.88 0.39
N LEU A 292 22.28 30.36 1.37
CA LEU A 292 21.63 29.73 2.52
C LEU A 292 20.77 30.74 3.30
N PRO A 293 19.66 30.28 3.90
CA PRO A 293 18.85 31.09 4.81
C PRO A 293 19.69 31.64 5.97
N ALA A 294 19.44 32.89 6.33
CA ALA A 294 20.14 33.64 7.37
C ALA A 294 19.27 33.82 8.63
N THR A 295 17.95 33.66 8.53
CA THR A 295 17.01 33.81 9.64
C THR A 295 16.20 32.53 9.88
N PRO A 296 15.70 32.31 11.12
CA PRO A 296 14.82 31.18 11.42
C PRO A 296 13.55 31.14 10.55
N GLU A 297 13.00 32.30 10.20
CA GLU A 297 11.83 32.42 9.33
C GLU A 297 12.14 31.96 7.90
N GLU A 298 13.29 32.37 7.34
CA GLU A 298 13.74 31.90 6.04
C GLU A 298 13.94 30.37 6.04
N TRP A 299 14.48 29.80 7.14
CA TRP A 299 14.63 28.35 7.31
C TRP A 299 13.29 27.60 7.37
N LYS A 300 12.22 28.22 7.89
CA LYS A 300 10.88 27.61 7.88
C LYS A 300 10.26 27.62 6.47
N GLU A 301 10.45 28.68 5.71
CA GLU A 301 9.82 28.77 4.38
C GLU A 301 10.41 27.79 3.35
N ILE A 302 11.69 27.44 3.47
CA ILE A 302 12.35 26.61 2.46
C ILE A 302 11.79 25.20 2.37
N SER A 303 11.43 24.56 3.49
CA SER A 303 10.86 23.20 3.47
C SER A 303 9.53 23.17 2.73
N LEU A 304 8.69 24.20 2.95
CA LEU A 304 7.42 24.37 2.27
C LEU A 304 7.62 24.60 0.76
N LYS A 305 8.53 25.51 0.37
CA LYS A 305 8.84 25.78 -1.05
C LYS A 305 9.39 24.54 -1.74
N ALA A 306 10.33 23.84 -1.10
CA ALA A 306 10.94 22.64 -1.66
C ALA A 306 9.90 21.53 -1.89
N ALA A 307 8.91 21.39 -0.99
CA ALA A 307 7.86 20.39 -1.11
C ALA A 307 6.98 20.58 -2.36
N PHE A 308 6.78 21.83 -2.80
CA PHE A 308 5.93 22.13 -3.96
C PHE A 308 6.71 22.30 -5.26
N ASP A 309 7.85 22.97 -5.19
CA ASP A 309 8.48 23.54 -6.38
C ASP A 309 9.83 22.90 -6.73
N ALA A 310 10.46 22.16 -5.80
CA ALA A 310 11.85 21.70 -5.97
C ALA A 310 12.07 20.19 -5.81
N LEU A 311 11.00 19.38 -5.78
CA LEU A 311 11.17 17.93 -5.71
C LEU A 311 11.85 17.39 -6.98
N PRO A 312 12.78 16.42 -6.85
CA PRO A 312 13.44 15.81 -8.01
C PRO A 312 12.44 15.11 -8.94
N LEU A 313 12.90 14.86 -10.18
CA LEU A 313 12.20 13.96 -11.10
C LEU A 313 12.04 12.57 -10.48
N LEU A 314 10.96 11.86 -10.84
CA LEU A 314 10.58 10.60 -10.18
C LEU A 314 11.69 9.54 -10.20
N ASP A 315 12.48 9.48 -11.26
CA ASP A 315 13.62 8.57 -11.43
C ASP A 315 14.85 8.97 -10.61
N GLU A 316 14.98 10.25 -10.24
CA GLU A 316 16.05 10.78 -9.40
C GLU A 316 15.68 10.78 -7.90
N ARG A 317 14.39 10.64 -7.56
CA ARG A 317 13.92 10.58 -6.18
C ARG A 317 14.51 9.38 -5.41
N PRO A 318 14.66 9.51 -4.09
CA PRO A 318 15.01 8.38 -3.24
C PRO A 318 13.92 7.30 -3.31
N GLU A 319 14.34 6.03 -3.31
CA GLU A 319 13.44 4.88 -3.19
C GLU A 319 13.11 4.57 -1.73
N VAL A 320 13.91 5.10 -0.79
CA VAL A 320 13.74 4.95 0.65
C VAL A 320 14.02 6.27 1.34
N VAL A 321 13.07 6.74 2.14
CA VAL A 321 13.19 7.87 3.06
C VAL A 321 13.13 7.34 4.48
N ILE A 322 14.16 7.63 5.26
CA ILE A 322 14.23 7.27 6.69
C ILE A 322 14.27 8.56 7.48
N VAL A 323 13.39 8.71 8.47
CA VAL A 323 13.30 9.90 9.32
C VAL A 323 13.59 9.50 10.76
N ASP A 324 14.64 10.09 11.36
CA ASP A 324 14.98 9.92 12.77
C ASP A 324 14.68 11.20 13.57
N GLU A 325 14.39 11.05 14.87
CA GLU A 325 13.90 12.12 15.75
C GLU A 325 12.66 12.83 15.18
N ALA A 326 11.73 12.06 14.62
CA ALA A 326 10.57 12.57 13.90
C ALA A 326 9.60 13.39 14.78
N GLN A 327 9.59 13.17 16.10
CA GLN A 327 8.74 13.92 17.02
C GLN A 327 9.04 15.42 17.04
N ASP A 328 10.21 15.84 16.57
CA ASP A 328 10.64 17.24 16.62
C ASP A 328 10.45 18.00 15.31
N LEU A 329 9.96 17.33 14.25
CA LEU A 329 9.75 17.97 12.95
C LEU A 329 8.53 18.89 12.96
N ALA A 330 8.65 20.04 12.30
CA ALA A 330 7.56 20.99 12.10
C ALA A 330 6.63 20.59 10.94
N GLU A 331 5.43 21.17 10.86
CA GLU A 331 4.41 20.83 9.86
C GLU A 331 4.90 20.96 8.41
N ASN A 332 5.60 22.05 8.10
CA ASN A 332 6.23 22.32 6.80
C ASN A 332 7.34 21.33 6.45
N GLU A 333 8.06 20.80 7.46
CA GLU A 333 9.09 19.78 7.27
C GLU A 333 8.44 18.42 6.98
N TRP A 334 7.35 18.11 7.69
CA TRP A 334 6.55 16.91 7.42
C TRP A 334 5.94 16.90 6.02
N LEU A 335 5.47 18.05 5.52
CA LEU A 335 4.94 18.14 4.16
C LEU A 335 6.00 17.78 3.10
N LEU A 336 7.25 18.25 3.29
CA LEU A 336 8.35 17.87 2.41
C LEU A 336 8.64 16.37 2.48
N VAL A 337 8.70 15.81 3.69
CA VAL A 337 8.89 14.35 3.89
C VAL A 337 7.78 13.56 3.20
N GLU A 338 6.53 13.99 3.33
CA GLU A 338 5.36 13.33 2.75
C GLU A 338 5.41 13.31 1.22
N GLU A 339 5.67 14.45 0.58
CA GLU A 339 5.74 14.52 -0.89
C GLU A 339 6.99 13.83 -1.46
N LEU A 340 8.12 13.87 -0.73
CA LEU A 340 9.32 13.12 -1.09
C LEU A 340 9.07 11.61 -1.03
N ALA A 341 8.36 11.16 0.00
CA ALA A 341 8.13 9.74 0.28
C ALA A 341 6.85 9.17 -0.34
N LYS A 342 6.19 9.91 -1.24
CA LYS A 342 4.94 9.51 -1.89
C LYS A 342 5.04 8.17 -2.60
N GLU A 343 6.11 7.99 -3.38
CA GLU A 343 6.44 6.79 -4.16
C GLU A 343 7.56 5.95 -3.52
N ALA A 344 8.11 6.42 -2.38
CA ALA A 344 9.23 5.81 -1.70
C ALA A 344 8.77 4.99 -0.49
N ARG A 345 9.63 4.08 -0.04
CA ARG A 345 9.50 3.49 1.29
C ARG A 345 9.75 4.57 2.35
N LEU A 346 8.93 4.63 3.39
CA LEU A 346 9.04 5.61 4.47
C LEU A 346 9.17 4.93 5.83
N TRP A 347 10.32 5.09 6.49
CA TRP A 347 10.55 4.59 7.84
C TRP A 347 10.74 5.74 8.82
N ILE A 348 9.94 5.76 9.88
CA ILE A 348 9.90 6.84 10.87
C ILE A 348 10.35 6.28 12.21
N PHE A 349 11.29 6.95 12.86
CA PHE A 349 11.79 6.64 14.20
C PHE A 349 11.54 7.84 15.10
N TYR A 350 10.85 7.62 16.23
CA TYR A 350 10.48 8.71 17.12
C TYR A 350 10.39 8.29 18.59
N ASP A 351 10.41 9.29 19.47
CA ASP A 351 10.27 9.15 20.91
C ASP A 351 9.45 10.30 21.50
N PRO A 352 8.15 10.08 21.78
CA PRO A 352 7.30 11.11 22.36
C PRO A 352 7.83 11.68 23.68
N ALA A 353 8.61 10.91 24.45
CA ALA A 353 9.13 11.34 25.74
C ALA A 353 10.38 12.23 25.63
N GLN A 354 10.97 12.36 24.43
CA GLN A 354 12.12 13.21 24.16
C GLN A 354 11.82 14.40 23.25
N ALA A 355 10.54 14.70 22.99
CA ALA A 355 10.15 15.88 22.22
C ALA A 355 10.71 17.16 22.88
N PHE A 356 11.42 17.97 22.10
CA PHE A 356 11.86 19.30 22.49
C PHE A 356 10.71 20.32 22.43
N TRP A 357 9.68 20.04 21.63
CA TRP A 357 8.57 20.94 21.35
C TRP A 357 7.23 20.24 21.59
N ASP A 358 6.49 20.70 22.59
CA ASP A 358 5.16 20.16 22.92
C ASP A 358 4.09 20.49 21.86
N ASP A 359 4.35 21.48 21.00
CA ASP A 359 3.43 21.99 19.97
C ASP A 359 3.65 21.38 18.57
N ARG A 360 4.50 20.35 18.46
CA ARG A 360 4.77 19.63 17.20
C ARG A 360 4.19 18.22 17.25
N PRO A 361 2.87 18.06 17.06
CA PRO A 361 2.31 16.72 16.94
C PRO A 361 2.81 16.05 15.67
N LEU A 362 2.86 14.71 15.70
CA LEU A 362 3.02 13.96 14.46
C LEU A 362 1.82 14.24 13.55
N PRO A 363 2.00 14.30 12.22
CA PRO A 363 0.89 14.53 11.31
C PRO A 363 -0.22 13.51 11.51
N ALA A 364 -1.48 13.92 11.32
CA ALA A 364 -2.64 13.05 11.53
C ALA A 364 -2.56 11.75 10.69
N TRP A 365 -1.89 11.75 9.54
CA TRP A 365 -1.68 10.53 8.76
C TRP A 365 -0.62 9.62 9.38
N VAL A 366 0.44 10.17 9.99
CA VAL A 366 1.38 9.40 10.84
C VAL A 366 0.64 8.89 12.07
N GLU A 367 -0.29 9.68 12.60
CA GLU A 367 -1.12 9.25 13.73
C GLU A 367 -2.16 8.19 13.35
N GLN A 368 -2.74 8.26 12.16
CA GLN A 368 -3.65 7.26 11.62
C GLN A 368 -2.93 5.99 11.17
N MET A 369 -1.62 6.08 10.91
CA MET A 369 -0.77 4.88 10.82
C MET A 369 -0.70 4.11 12.16
N PHE A 370 -1.06 4.76 13.27
CA PHE A 370 -1.11 4.12 14.58
C PHE A 370 -2.43 3.37 14.77
N SER A 371 -3.59 3.99 14.54
CA SER A 371 -4.93 3.39 14.78
C SER A 371 -5.30 2.30 13.78
#